data_AF-A0A9D2D2Q0-F1
#
_entry.id   AF-A0A9D2D2Q0-F1
#
_cell.length_a   1.000
_cell.length_b   1.000
_cell.length_c   1.000
_cell.angle_alpha   90.00
_cell.angle_beta   90.00
_cell.angle_gamma   90.00
#
_symmetry.space_group_name_H-M   'P 1'
#
loop_
_entity.id
_entity.type
_entity.pdbx_description
1 polymer ?
#
loop_
_entity_poly.entity_id
_entity_poly.type
_entity_poly.pdbx_seq_one_letter_code
_entity_poly.pdbx_strand_id
1 'polypeptide(L)'
;MEEKMMKFNKLVRDNIPEMIKKNGQVPHTKVITEKEYKYALEEKLKEEVNEYINDNSIEELADVLEVLDAIVQLNEFSWQEIIDKKIAKKEQRGDFSKRLFLIDRTEEE
;
A
#
# COMPACT_ATOMS: atom_id res chain seq x y z
N MET A 1 36.66 -12.91 -3.26
CA MET A 1 35.51 -12.92 -2.35
C MET A 1 34.28 -12.70 -3.22
N GLU A 2 33.35 -13.63 -3.25
CA GLU A 2 32.11 -13.45 -4.02
C GLU A 2 31.22 -12.45 -3.28
N GLU A 3 30.92 -11.32 -3.92
CA GLU A 3 29.94 -10.37 -3.41
C GLU A 3 28.55 -11.01 -3.47
N LYS A 4 27.91 -11.18 -2.31
CA LYS A 4 26.55 -11.73 -2.23
C LYS A 4 25.54 -10.65 -2.62
N MET A 5 25.07 -10.67 -3.86
CA MET A 5 24.04 -9.76 -4.35
C MET A 5 22.63 -10.26 -3.98
N MET A 6 21.87 -9.47 -3.24
CA MET A 6 20.46 -9.74 -2.94
C MET A 6 19.56 -8.92 -3.87
N LYS A 7 18.60 -9.58 -4.52
CA LYS A 7 17.63 -8.92 -5.42
C LYS A 7 16.31 -8.70 -4.68
N PHE A 8 15.86 -7.44 -4.61
CA PHE A 8 14.61 -7.06 -3.98
C PHE A 8 13.50 -6.72 -4.99
N ASN A 9 13.82 -5.99 -6.07
CA ASN A 9 12.86 -5.59 -7.12
C ASN A 9 11.57 -4.94 -6.58
N LYS A 10 11.70 -4.00 -5.64
CA LYS A 10 10.58 -3.30 -5.02
C LYS A 10 10.71 -1.79 -5.06
N LEU A 11 9.57 -1.11 -4.95
CA LEU A 11 9.53 0.33 -4.74
C LEU A 11 10.02 0.64 -3.31
N VAL A 12 10.82 1.69 -3.15
CA VAL A 12 11.35 2.11 -1.84
C VAL A 12 11.17 3.62 -1.68
N ARG A 13 11.10 4.07 -0.42
CA ARG A 13 11.14 5.51 -0.08
C ARG A 13 12.48 6.10 -0.54
N ASP A 14 12.47 7.39 -0.88
CA ASP A 14 13.59 8.14 -1.44
C ASP A 14 14.87 8.13 -0.59
N ASN A 15 14.73 8.05 0.74
CA ASN A 15 15.85 8.02 1.68
C ASN A 15 16.47 6.62 1.89
N ILE A 16 15.81 5.54 1.43
CA ILE A 16 16.31 4.17 1.61
C ILE A 16 17.69 3.93 0.98
N PRO A 17 17.99 4.41 -0.24
CA PRO A 17 19.33 4.27 -0.82
C PRO A 17 20.43 4.88 0.07
N GLU A 18 20.18 6.04 0.67
CA GLU A 18 21.16 6.68 1.57
C GLU A 18 21.32 5.91 2.88
N MET A 19 20.25 5.33 3.41
CA MET A 19 20.32 4.43 4.58
C MET A 19 21.16 3.17 4.28
N ILE A 20 20.99 2.57 3.09
CA ILE A 20 21.78 1.42 2.65
C ILE A 20 23.28 1.78 2.58
N LYS A 21 23.62 2.95 2.03
CA LYS A 21 25.01 3.46 2.00
C LYS A 21 25.60 3.64 3.39
N LYS A 22 24.82 4.23 4.32
CA LYS A 22 25.24 4.42 5.73
C LYS A 22 25.53 3.10 6.44
N ASN A 23 24.87 2.01 6.03
CA ASN A 23 25.12 0.66 6.53
C ASN A 23 26.31 -0.04 5.85
N GLY A 24 27.10 0.68 5.04
CA GLY A 24 28.27 0.15 4.34
C GLY A 24 27.93 -0.72 3.13
N GLN A 25 26.68 -0.68 2.65
CA GLN A 25 26.21 -1.43 1.49
C GLN A 25 26.08 -0.51 0.27
N VAL A 26 26.11 -1.09 -0.93
CA VAL A 26 25.96 -0.32 -2.18
C VAL A 26 24.53 -0.51 -2.73
N PRO A 27 23.68 0.53 -2.73
CA PRO A 27 22.36 0.44 -3.34
C PRO A 27 22.45 0.53 -4.86
N HIS A 28 21.76 -0.37 -5.56
CA HIS A 28 21.54 -0.29 -7.00
C HIS A 28 20.09 0.12 -7.25
N THR A 29 19.88 1.38 -7.64
CA THR A 29 18.55 1.95 -7.90
C THR A 29 18.42 2.47 -9.32
N LYS A 30 17.19 2.55 -9.81
CA LYS A 30 16.83 3.22 -11.06
C LYS A 30 15.59 4.07 -10.81
N VAL A 31 15.49 5.21 -11.51
CA VAL A 31 14.22 5.92 -11.64
C VAL A 31 13.38 5.18 -12.69
N ILE A 32 12.10 4.96 -12.39
CA ILE A 32 11.17 4.22 -13.25
C ILE A 32 10.20 5.17 -13.94
N THR A 33 9.63 4.74 -15.07
CA THR A 33 8.61 5.49 -15.79
C THR A 33 7.31 5.57 -14.99
N GLU A 34 6.43 6.52 -15.30
CA GLU A 34 5.11 6.64 -14.65
C GLU A 34 4.27 5.34 -14.75
N LYS A 35 4.33 4.66 -15.91
CA LYS A 35 3.66 3.36 -16.11
C LYS A 35 4.23 2.27 -15.20
N GLU A 36 5.55 2.18 -15.11
CA GLU A 36 6.21 1.24 -14.17
C GLU A 36 5.91 1.62 -12.72
N TYR A 37 5.85 2.92 -12.40
CA TYR A 37 5.55 3.42 -11.07
C TYR A 37 4.15 3.05 -10.61
N LYS A 38 3.14 3.19 -11.50
CA LYS A 38 1.78 2.73 -11.22
C LYS A 38 1.75 1.25 -10.83
N TYR A 39 2.39 0.39 -11.63
CA TYR A 39 2.48 -1.04 -11.33
C TYR A 39 3.24 -1.30 -10.03
N ALA A 40 4.34 -0.60 -9.79
CA ALA A 40 5.13 -0.75 -8.58
C ALA A 40 4.37 -0.31 -7.31
N LEU A 41 3.51 0.71 -7.38
CA LEU A 41 2.62 1.11 -6.29
C LEU A 41 1.54 0.06 -6.00
N GLU A 42 0.96 -0.57 -7.02
CA GLU A 42 -0.01 -1.66 -6.84
C GLU A 42 0.63 -2.88 -6.16
N GLU A 43 1.85 -3.24 -6.55
CA GLU A 43 2.61 -4.31 -5.89
C GLU A 43 3.03 -3.91 -4.47
N LYS A 44 3.44 -2.65 -4.27
CA LYS A 44 3.80 -2.14 -2.94
C LYS A 44 2.60 -2.15 -1.99
N LEU A 45 1.41 -1.77 -2.46
CA LEU A 45 0.19 -1.84 -1.65
C LEU A 45 -0.10 -3.26 -1.17
N LYS A 46 0.13 -4.27 -2.03
CA LYS A 46 -0.02 -5.68 -1.64
C LYS A 46 1.05 -6.10 -0.63
N GLU A 47 2.29 -5.67 -0.81
CA GLU A 47 3.40 -5.91 0.13
C GLU A 47 3.01 -5.41 1.53
N GLU A 48 2.69 -4.12 1.67
CA GLU A 48 2.40 -3.50 2.98
C GLU A 48 1.13 -4.06 3.64
N VAL A 49 0.08 -4.35 2.86
CA VAL A 49 -1.13 -5.00 3.40
C VAL A 49 -0.82 -6.40 3.93
N ASN A 50 0.03 -7.16 3.24
CA ASN A 50 0.45 -8.48 3.70
C ASN A 50 1.35 -8.39 4.94
N GLU A 51 2.26 -7.41 5.00
CA GLU A 51 3.08 -7.13 6.18
C GLU A 51 2.19 -6.78 7.38
N TYR A 52 1.18 -5.91 7.21
CA TYR A 52 0.19 -5.63 8.24
C TYR A 52 -0.61 -6.87 8.65
N ILE A 53 -1.03 -7.72 7.72
CA ILE A 53 -1.76 -8.96 8.06
C ILE A 53 -0.89 -9.91 8.90
N ASN A 54 0.42 -9.95 8.65
CA ASN A 54 1.35 -10.82 9.37
C ASN A 54 1.73 -10.26 10.75
N ASP A 55 2.05 -8.97 10.83
CA ASP A 55 2.66 -8.36 12.01
C ASP A 55 1.66 -7.56 12.86
N ASN A 56 0.53 -7.15 12.27
CA ASN A 56 -0.56 -6.39 12.91
C ASN A 56 -0.06 -5.15 13.68
N SER A 57 0.96 -4.49 13.12
CA SER A 57 1.62 -3.33 13.73
C SER A 57 1.04 -2.01 13.22
N ILE A 58 1.24 -0.94 14.00
CA ILE A 58 0.82 0.41 13.59
C ILE A 58 1.75 0.97 12.49
N GLU A 59 2.99 0.52 12.49
CA GLU A 59 4.02 0.86 11.51
C GLU A 59 3.61 0.39 10.11
N GLU A 60 3.20 -0.87 9.96
CA GLU A 60 2.76 -1.39 8.65
C GLU A 60 1.48 -0.70 8.17
N LEU A 61 0.56 -0.31 9.08
CA LEU A 61 -0.60 0.51 8.70
C LEU A 61 -0.20 1.91 8.21
N ALA A 62 0.84 2.49 8.79
CA ALA A 62 1.36 3.79 8.34
C ALA A 62 2.00 3.66 6.96
N ASP A 63 2.68 2.55 6.67
CA ASP A 63 3.22 2.27 5.34
C ASP A 63 2.11 2.02 4.31
N VAL A 64 1.02 1.32 4.67
CA VAL A 64 -0.18 1.24 3.82
C VAL A 64 -0.72 2.64 3.51
N LEU A 65 -0.79 3.54 4.50
CA LEU A 65 -1.30 4.90 4.29
C LEU A 65 -0.41 5.72 3.34
N GLU A 66 0.92 5.62 3.47
CA GLU A 66 1.86 6.27 2.55
C GLU A 66 1.64 5.80 1.10
N VAL A 67 1.45 4.49 0.90
CA VAL A 67 1.21 3.97 -0.45
C VAL A 67 -0.11 4.49 -1.01
N LEU A 68 -1.15 4.62 -0.17
CA LEU A 68 -2.40 5.23 -0.58
C LEU A 68 -2.23 6.71 -0.93
N ASP A 69 -1.46 7.49 -0.16
CA ASP A 69 -1.13 8.89 -0.49
C ASP A 69 -0.50 9.00 -1.88
N ALA A 70 0.47 8.16 -2.19
CA ALA A 70 1.12 8.13 -3.50
C ALA A 70 0.16 7.74 -4.63
N ILE A 71 -0.74 6.77 -4.39
CA ILE A 71 -1.78 6.36 -5.37
C ILE A 71 -2.78 7.50 -5.61
N VAL A 72 -3.20 8.21 -4.56
CA VAL A 72 -4.10 9.37 -4.66
C VAL A 72 -3.48 10.46 -5.52
N GLN A 73 -2.21 10.78 -5.28
CA GLN A 73 -1.47 11.76 -6.08
C GLN A 73 -1.31 11.33 -7.54
N LEU A 74 -0.91 10.07 -7.79
CA LEU A 74 -0.69 9.56 -9.14
C LEU A 74 -1.96 9.58 -10.00
N ASN A 75 -3.13 9.32 -9.40
CA ASN A 75 -4.41 9.31 -10.11
C ASN A 75 -5.13 10.67 -10.08
N GLU A 76 -4.47 11.72 -9.56
CA GLU A 76 -5.04 13.07 -9.42
C GLU A 76 -6.35 13.09 -8.62
N PHE A 77 -6.49 12.16 -7.67
CA PHE A 77 -7.63 12.12 -6.76
C PHE A 77 -7.43 13.11 -5.62
N SER A 78 -8.54 13.48 -4.97
CA SER A 78 -8.49 14.20 -3.69
C SER A 78 -8.91 13.29 -2.54
N TRP A 79 -8.23 13.45 -1.40
CA TRP A 79 -8.64 12.78 -0.17
C TRP A 79 -10.06 13.14 0.25
N GLN A 80 -10.47 14.39 0.03
CA GLN A 80 -11.84 14.82 0.30
C GLN A 80 -12.86 14.00 -0.49
N GLU A 81 -12.64 13.82 -1.79
CA GLU A 81 -13.57 13.05 -2.63
C GLU A 81 -13.64 11.57 -2.21
N ILE A 82 -12.52 10.98 -1.79
CA ILE A 82 -12.47 9.60 -1.27
C ILE A 82 -13.25 9.50 0.05
N ILE A 83 -13.05 10.48 0.95
CA ILE A 83 -13.76 10.54 2.24
C ILE A 83 -15.26 10.73 2.02
N ASP A 84 -15.67 11.60 1.11
CA ASP A 84 -17.08 11.83 0.77
C ASP A 84 -17.72 10.55 0.23
N LYS A 85 -17.03 9.82 -0.68
CA LYS A 85 -17.50 8.51 -1.16
C LYS A 85 -17.58 7.48 -0.02
N LYS A 86 -16.66 7.50 0.94
CA LYS A 86 -16.68 6.61 2.11
C LYS A 86 -17.87 6.93 3.03
N ILE A 87 -18.15 8.19 3.29
CA ILE A 87 -19.29 8.66 4.10
C ILE A 87 -20.61 8.28 3.43
N ALA A 88 -20.78 8.58 2.14
CA ALA A 88 -21.99 8.23 1.39
C ALA A 88 -22.27 6.72 1.40
N LYS A 89 -21.21 5.89 1.25
CA LYS A 89 -21.34 4.42 1.39
C LYS A 89 -21.74 4.01 2.81
N LYS A 90 -21.20 4.66 3.84
CA LYS A 90 -21.55 4.41 5.24
C LYS A 90 -23.02 4.75 5.52
N GLU A 91 -23.52 5.85 4.98
CA GLU A 91 -24.94 6.24 5.11
C GLU A 91 -25.86 5.27 4.38
N GLN A 92 -25.48 4.86 3.16
CA GLN A 92 -26.29 3.94 2.34
C GLN A 92 -26.28 2.49 2.86
N ARG A 93 -25.13 1.99 3.35
CA ARG A 93 -24.89 0.55 3.59
C ARG A 93 -24.50 0.21 5.02
N GLY A 94 -24.34 1.20 5.89
CA GLY A 94 -23.75 1.04 7.22
C GLY A 94 -22.21 0.91 7.17
N ASP A 95 -21.62 0.62 8.33
CA ASP A 95 -20.19 0.36 8.47
C ASP A 95 -19.92 -1.00 9.14
N PHE A 96 -18.65 -1.31 9.37
CA PHE A 96 -18.22 -2.57 9.96
C PHE A 96 -18.41 -2.66 11.49
N SER A 97 -19.03 -1.65 12.14
CA SER A 97 -19.18 -1.62 13.61
C SER A 97 -20.01 -2.78 14.16
N LYS A 98 -20.96 -3.28 13.37
CA LYS A 98 -21.83 -4.41 13.74
C LYS A 98 -21.16 -5.78 13.64
N ARG A 99 -19.94 -5.88 13.08
CA ARG A 99 -19.18 -7.14 12.93
C ARG A 99 -19.96 -8.27 12.25
N LEU A 100 -20.76 -7.92 11.24
CA LEU A 100 -21.58 -8.89 10.50
C LEU A 100 -20.73 -9.66 9.48
N PHE A 101 -20.91 -10.97 9.43
CA PHE A 101 -20.34 -11.85 8.41
C PHE A 101 -21.49 -12.59 7.71
N LEU A 102 -21.64 -12.37 6.40
CA LEU A 102 -22.70 -13.00 5.61
C LEU A 102 -22.33 -14.45 5.28
N ILE A 103 -23.18 -15.40 5.66
CA ILE A 103 -22.97 -16.83 5.40
C ILE A 103 -23.62 -17.26 4.08
N ASP A 104 -24.90 -16.95 3.90
CA ASP A 104 -25.67 -17.20 2.69
C ASP A 104 -26.83 -16.19 2.57
N ARG A 105 -27.59 -16.31 1.47
CA ARG A 105 -28.85 -15.62 1.27
C ARG A 105 -29.79 -16.57 0.52
N THR A 106 -31.07 -16.53 0.85
CA THR A 106 -32.15 -17.18 0.07
C THR A 106 -32.97 -16.10 -0.63
N GLU A 107 -33.52 -16.43 -1.79
CA GLU A 107 -34.51 -15.58 -2.46
C GLU A 107 -35.91 -16.07 -2.06
N GLU A 108 -36.81 -15.16 -1.72
CA GLU A 108 -38.22 -15.49 -1.53
C GLU A 108 -38.90 -15.53 -2.91
N GLU A 109 -39.61 -16.62 -3.21
CA GLU A 109 -40.50 -16.73 -4.40
C GLU A 109 -41.80 -15.94 -4.21
#